data_AF-A0A8J2WIL5-F1
#
_entry.id   AF-A0A8J2WIL5-F1
#
_cell.length_a   1.000
_cell.length_b   1.000
_cell.length_c   1.000
_cell.angle_alpha   90.00
_cell.angle_beta   90.00
_cell.angle_gamma   90.00
#
_symmetry.space_group_name_H-M   'P 1'
#
loop_
_entity.id
_entity.type
_entity.pdbx_description
1 polymer ?
#
loop_
_entity_poly.entity_id
_entity_poly.type
_entity_poly.pdbx_seq_one_letter_code
_entity_poly.pdbx_strand_id
1 'polypeptide(L)'
;MTPTELKQVERMAEYIGLFYGKYFLQSALTAAAPANDLHFFYLMKKFSVIYPEAAKETIKSISRHLTYLTEELVVFSLFDDSLNYAEKTTIGNRLYHTDRPRNILPNKPKFPAIVWRDDEKPLLSSFVGSKSWLLFNLLKLEGKQEWLNIPSEHWHNFEDFKKAKHFVDSFLCTNDSAERGIKLITDYKDSCFGIEEREYLAQVVEKHRMSFKATSGQASGQAYNKKTMESVFHK
;
A
#
# COMPACT_ATOMS: atom_id res chain seq x y z
N MET A 1 -32.41 -19.10 -3.55
CA MET A 1 -31.68 -17.97 -4.14
C MET A 1 -32.45 -17.53 -5.37
N THR A 2 -32.86 -16.26 -5.43
CA THR A 2 -33.61 -15.70 -6.56
C THR A 2 -32.70 -15.48 -7.77
N PRO A 3 -33.24 -15.38 -9.00
CA PRO A 3 -32.42 -15.05 -10.18
C PRO A 3 -31.65 -13.73 -10.04
N THR A 4 -32.23 -12.75 -9.34
CA THR A 4 -31.57 -11.49 -9.02
C THR A 4 -30.39 -11.69 -8.08
N GLU A 5 -30.55 -12.46 -7.01
CA GLU A 5 -29.48 -12.78 -6.07
C GLU A 5 -28.32 -13.51 -6.77
N LEU A 6 -28.63 -14.48 -7.64
CA LEU A 6 -27.63 -15.22 -8.40
C LEU A 6 -26.74 -14.26 -9.24
N LYS A 7 -27.38 -13.33 -9.95
CA LYS A 7 -26.67 -12.32 -10.77
C LYS A 7 -25.82 -11.37 -9.92
N GLN A 8 -26.22 -11.06 -8.70
CA GLN A 8 -25.41 -10.25 -7.80
C GLN A 8 -24.20 -11.02 -7.25
N VAL A 9 -24.37 -12.32 -6.96
CA VAL A 9 -23.26 -13.19 -6.55
C VAL A 9 -22.22 -13.33 -7.66
N GLU A 10 -22.66 -13.51 -8.91
CA GLU A 10 -21.77 -13.55 -10.08
C GLU A 10 -20.96 -12.25 -10.21
N ARG A 11 -21.62 -11.10 -10.13
CA ARG A 11 -20.95 -9.77 -10.17
C ARG A 11 -19.97 -9.58 -9.03
N MET A 12 -20.32 -10.05 -7.83
CA MET A 12 -19.42 -9.97 -6.68
C MET A 12 -18.19 -10.86 -6.88
N ALA A 13 -18.37 -12.07 -7.41
CA ALA A 13 -17.26 -12.97 -7.74
C ALA A 13 -16.35 -12.37 -8.82
N GLU A 14 -16.91 -11.78 -9.89
CA GLU A 14 -16.14 -11.05 -10.90
C GLU A 14 -15.37 -9.88 -10.29
N TYR A 15 -16.02 -9.07 -9.45
CA TYR A 15 -15.38 -7.95 -8.79
C TYR A 15 -14.20 -8.40 -7.91
N ILE A 16 -14.42 -9.43 -7.08
CA ILE A 16 -13.42 -9.97 -6.18
C ILE A 16 -12.26 -10.58 -6.97
N GLY A 17 -12.56 -11.42 -7.96
CA GLY A 17 -11.56 -12.14 -8.73
C GLY A 17 -10.72 -11.22 -9.63
N LEU A 18 -11.36 -10.29 -10.34
CA LEU A 18 -10.69 -9.45 -11.34
C LEU A 18 -10.04 -8.21 -10.76
N PHE A 19 -10.61 -7.63 -9.69
CA PHE A 19 -10.17 -6.34 -9.19
C PHE A 19 -9.65 -6.43 -7.77
N TYR A 20 -10.41 -6.95 -6.82
CA TYR A 20 -10.06 -6.81 -5.40
C TYR A 20 -8.94 -7.78 -4.96
N GLY A 21 -8.98 -9.04 -5.40
CA GLY A 21 -8.16 -10.12 -4.87
C GLY A 21 -6.65 -9.86 -4.95
N LYS A 22 -6.17 -9.37 -6.10
CA LYS A 22 -4.75 -9.02 -6.29
C LYS A 22 -4.29 -7.98 -5.26
N TYR A 23 -4.97 -6.83 -5.19
CA TYR A 23 -4.57 -5.75 -4.28
C TYR A 23 -4.80 -6.13 -2.82
N PHE A 24 -5.81 -6.95 -2.55
CA PHE A 24 -6.01 -7.52 -1.22
C PHE A 24 -4.79 -8.34 -0.77
N LEU A 25 -4.23 -9.18 -1.62
CA LEU A 25 -3.04 -9.98 -1.30
C LEU A 25 -1.76 -9.14 -1.21
N GLN A 26 -1.66 -8.07 -2.01
CA GLN A 26 -0.45 -7.22 -2.07
C GLN A 26 -0.47 -6.05 -1.08
N SER A 27 -1.57 -5.79 -0.41
CA SER A 27 -1.76 -4.70 0.56
C SER A 27 -0.80 -4.68 1.76
N ALA A 28 -0.06 -5.77 2.02
CA ALA A 28 0.99 -5.80 3.03
C ALA A 28 2.34 -5.26 2.50
N LEU A 29 2.47 -5.06 1.19
CA LEU A 29 3.70 -4.62 0.53
C LEU A 29 3.74 -3.10 0.46
N THR A 30 4.40 -2.47 1.43
CA THR A 30 4.49 -1.00 1.51
C THR A 30 5.13 -0.37 0.28
N ALA A 31 6.18 -0.98 -0.26
CA ALA A 31 6.84 -0.47 -1.46
C ALA A 31 5.88 -0.41 -2.67
N ALA A 32 5.04 -1.44 -2.84
CA ALA A 32 4.10 -1.55 -3.95
C ALA A 32 2.80 -0.75 -3.74
N ALA A 33 2.53 -0.27 -2.52
CA ALA A 33 1.27 0.37 -2.17
C ALA A 33 0.94 1.59 -3.06
N PRO A 34 1.86 2.54 -3.36
CA PRO A 34 1.53 3.65 -4.25
C PRO A 34 1.10 3.21 -5.66
N ALA A 35 1.83 2.24 -6.24
CA ALA A 35 1.52 1.73 -7.58
C ALA A 35 0.18 0.97 -7.60
N ASN A 36 -0.06 0.16 -6.57
CA ASN A 36 -1.28 -0.61 -6.39
C ASN A 36 -2.50 0.28 -6.20
N ASP A 37 -2.43 1.28 -5.33
CA ASP A 37 -3.54 2.20 -5.07
C ASP A 37 -3.94 2.96 -6.34
N LEU A 38 -2.94 3.48 -7.07
CA LEU A 38 -3.18 4.21 -8.31
C LEU A 38 -3.78 3.31 -9.40
N HIS A 39 -3.23 2.09 -9.54
CA HIS A 39 -3.72 1.16 -10.54
C HIS A 39 -5.12 0.63 -10.21
N PHE A 40 -5.42 0.36 -8.94
CA PHE A 40 -6.75 -0.04 -8.49
C PHE A 40 -7.77 1.08 -8.74
N PHE A 41 -7.43 2.33 -8.42
CA PHE A 41 -8.30 3.48 -8.71
C PHE A 41 -8.59 3.58 -10.22
N TYR A 42 -7.56 3.43 -11.05
CA TYR A 42 -7.70 3.41 -12.50
C TYR A 42 -8.61 2.29 -13.00
N LEU A 43 -8.45 1.06 -12.49
CA LEU A 43 -9.32 -0.05 -12.85
C LEU A 43 -10.78 0.22 -12.45
N MET A 44 -11.03 0.86 -11.31
CA MET A 44 -12.38 1.23 -10.90
C MET A 44 -13.00 2.29 -11.81
N LYS A 45 -12.19 3.20 -12.36
CA LYS A 45 -12.65 4.14 -13.39
C LYS A 45 -13.08 3.39 -14.66
N LYS A 46 -12.29 2.42 -15.13
CA LYS A 46 -12.68 1.57 -16.26
C LYS A 46 -13.92 0.72 -15.96
N PHE A 47 -13.99 0.16 -14.76
CA PHE A 47 -15.13 -0.63 -14.29
C PHE A 47 -16.42 0.20 -14.25
N SER A 48 -16.33 1.51 -14.02
CA SER A 48 -17.49 2.42 -14.01
C SER A 48 -18.24 2.50 -15.34
N VAL A 49 -17.60 2.16 -16.45
CA VAL A 49 -18.25 2.07 -17.77
C VAL A 49 -19.20 0.88 -17.84
N ILE A 50 -18.90 -0.21 -17.14
CA ILE A 50 -19.66 -1.46 -17.17
C ILE A 50 -20.66 -1.53 -16.02
N TYR A 51 -20.24 -1.15 -14.80
CA TYR A 51 -21.04 -1.20 -13.59
C TYR A 51 -20.96 0.11 -12.79
N PRO A 52 -21.69 1.17 -13.22
CA PRO A 52 -21.55 2.51 -12.67
C PRO A 52 -21.82 2.62 -11.17
N GLU A 53 -22.85 1.96 -10.65
CA GLU A 53 -23.24 2.06 -9.24
C GLU A 53 -22.19 1.44 -8.31
N ALA A 54 -21.75 0.21 -8.62
CA ALA A 54 -20.73 -0.49 -7.84
C ALA A 54 -19.38 0.22 -7.90
N ALA A 55 -19.00 0.71 -9.09
CA ALA A 55 -17.77 1.49 -9.26
C ALA A 55 -17.82 2.81 -8.50
N LYS A 56 -18.95 3.52 -8.49
CA LYS A 56 -19.12 4.79 -7.77
C LYS A 56 -18.85 4.63 -6.28
N GLU A 57 -19.46 3.63 -5.63
CA GLU A 57 -19.24 3.39 -4.20
C GLU A 57 -17.80 2.94 -3.91
N THR A 58 -17.22 2.13 -4.80
CA THR A 58 -15.82 1.70 -4.65
C THR A 58 -14.84 2.87 -4.81
N ILE A 59 -15.00 3.71 -5.84
CA ILE A 59 -14.19 4.92 -6.07
C ILE A 59 -14.32 5.87 -4.88
N LYS A 60 -15.53 6.08 -4.37
CA LYS A 60 -15.77 6.88 -3.16
C LYS A 60 -15.05 6.31 -1.95
N SER A 61 -14.99 4.98 -1.83
CA SER A 61 -14.22 4.33 -0.77
C SER A 61 -12.73 4.58 -0.93
N ILE A 62 -12.13 4.25 -2.09
CA ILE A 62 -10.68 4.40 -2.34
C ILE A 62 -10.25 5.87 -2.22
N SER A 63 -11.10 6.83 -2.62
CA SER A 63 -10.80 8.27 -2.52
C SER A 63 -10.57 8.74 -1.07
N ARG A 64 -11.00 7.96 -0.06
CA ARG A 64 -10.73 8.23 1.36
C ARG A 64 -9.40 7.64 1.84
N HIS A 65 -8.77 6.78 1.05
CA HIS A 65 -7.55 6.03 1.37
C HIS A 65 -6.43 6.31 0.36
N LEU A 66 -6.20 7.57 -0.01
CA LEU A 66 -5.16 7.97 -0.96
C LEU A 66 -3.81 8.23 -0.30
N THR A 67 -3.59 7.67 0.88
CA THR A 67 -2.43 7.94 1.75
C THR A 67 -1.11 7.65 1.04
N TYR A 68 -1.01 6.53 0.31
CA TYR A 68 0.23 6.19 -0.41
C TYR A 68 0.46 7.02 -1.68
N LEU A 69 -0.52 7.83 -2.10
CA LEU A 69 -0.38 8.77 -3.21
C LEU A 69 -0.04 10.19 -2.76
N THR A 70 0.16 10.43 -1.45
CA THR A 70 0.67 11.73 -1.01
C THR A 70 2.15 11.88 -1.32
N GLU A 71 2.63 13.11 -1.38
CA GLU A 71 4.04 13.42 -1.64
C GLU A 71 4.98 12.65 -0.71
N GLU A 72 4.62 12.55 0.57
CA GLU A 72 5.42 11.91 1.62
C GLU A 72 5.65 10.41 1.37
N LEU A 73 4.69 9.72 0.76
CA LEU A 73 4.66 8.25 0.69
C LEU A 73 4.79 7.69 -0.73
N VAL A 74 4.52 8.48 -1.78
CA VAL A 74 4.65 7.99 -3.15
C VAL A 74 6.06 7.50 -3.46
N VAL A 75 7.08 8.06 -2.81
CA VAL A 75 8.49 7.65 -2.96
C VAL A 75 8.79 6.22 -2.49
N PHE A 76 7.88 5.57 -1.76
CA PHE A 76 8.02 4.14 -1.41
C PHE A 76 8.08 3.26 -2.66
N SER A 77 7.41 3.69 -3.74
CA SER A 77 7.43 3.01 -5.04
C SER A 77 8.83 2.91 -5.68
N LEU A 78 9.79 3.77 -5.29
CA LEU A 78 11.17 3.66 -5.75
C LEU A 78 11.82 2.32 -5.33
N PHE A 79 11.32 1.71 -4.26
CA PHE A 79 11.86 0.50 -3.65
C PHE A 79 11.05 -0.76 -4.00
N ASP A 80 10.00 -0.64 -4.80
CA ASP A 80 9.15 -1.75 -5.24
C ASP A 80 9.85 -2.56 -6.32
N ASP A 81 10.24 -3.80 -6.04
CA ASP A 81 10.92 -4.65 -7.00
C ASP A 81 10.05 -5.03 -8.22
N SER A 82 8.72 -4.91 -8.11
CA SER A 82 7.79 -5.16 -9.21
C SER A 82 7.58 -3.97 -10.15
N LEU A 83 7.98 -2.76 -9.73
CA LEU A 83 7.87 -1.56 -10.54
C LEU A 83 8.99 -1.52 -11.58
N ASN A 84 8.62 -1.29 -12.84
CA ASN A 84 9.57 -1.27 -13.95
C ASN A 84 10.60 -0.12 -13.82
N TYR A 85 11.78 -0.33 -14.39
CA TYR A 85 12.89 0.63 -14.29
C TYR A 85 12.58 1.99 -14.93
N ALA A 86 11.83 2.05 -16.03
CA ALA A 86 11.49 3.31 -16.68
C ALA A 86 10.63 4.21 -15.78
N GLU A 87 9.63 3.63 -15.11
CA GLU A 87 8.75 4.33 -14.17
C GLU A 87 9.53 4.75 -12.91
N LYS A 88 10.36 3.87 -12.34
CA LYS A 88 11.28 4.22 -11.24
C LYS A 88 12.18 5.38 -11.60
N THR A 89 12.86 5.32 -12.74
CA THR A 89 13.76 6.38 -13.23
C THR A 89 12.99 7.70 -13.40
N THR A 90 11.75 7.66 -13.86
CA THR A 90 10.91 8.87 -14.00
C THR A 90 10.56 9.49 -12.64
N ILE A 91 10.18 8.68 -11.65
CA ILE A 91 9.91 9.15 -10.28
C ILE A 91 11.19 9.70 -9.65
N GLY A 92 12.31 8.99 -9.81
CA GLY A 92 13.61 9.39 -9.28
C GLY A 92 14.12 10.70 -9.87
N ASN A 93 14.04 10.85 -11.19
CA ASN A 93 14.38 12.10 -11.88
C ASN A 93 13.51 13.26 -11.41
N ARG A 94 12.19 13.03 -11.27
CA ARG A 94 11.28 14.05 -10.77
C ARG A 94 11.64 14.47 -9.35
N LEU A 95 11.93 13.51 -8.47
CA LEU A 95 12.35 13.77 -7.10
C LEU A 95 13.66 14.56 -7.06
N TYR A 96 14.66 14.16 -7.86
CA TYR A 96 15.96 14.82 -7.93
C TYR A 96 15.86 16.32 -8.25
N HIS A 97 15.01 16.68 -9.20
CA HIS A 97 14.79 18.07 -9.62
C HIS A 97 13.78 18.83 -8.73
N THR A 98 13.23 18.18 -7.71
CA THR A 98 12.29 18.82 -6.79
C THR A 98 13.07 19.48 -5.66
N ASP A 99 12.72 20.74 -5.34
CA ASP A 99 13.32 21.49 -4.24
C ASP A 99 13.37 20.66 -2.96
N ARG A 100 14.53 20.66 -2.30
CA ARG A 100 14.79 19.93 -1.06
C ARG A 100 14.71 20.87 0.14
N PRO A 101 13.60 20.90 0.89
CA PRO A 101 13.48 21.75 2.06
C PRO A 101 14.36 21.20 3.19
N ARG A 102 15.01 22.09 3.95
CA ARG A 102 15.85 21.70 5.10
C ARG A 102 15.03 21.10 6.24
N ASN A 103 13.84 21.66 6.48
CA ASN A 103 12.93 21.23 7.54
C ASN A 103 11.60 20.80 6.91
N ILE A 104 11.32 19.51 6.95
CA ILE A 104 10.04 18.96 6.51
C ILE A 104 9.33 18.45 7.76
N LEU A 105 8.28 19.17 8.18
CA LEU A 105 7.48 18.74 9.31
C LEU A 105 6.53 17.62 8.88
N PRO A 106 6.47 16.51 9.63
CA PRO A 106 5.45 15.51 9.41
C PRO A 106 4.11 16.08 9.87
N ASN A 107 3.34 16.56 8.89
CA ASN A 107 2.01 17.07 9.10
C ASN A 107 0.99 16.04 8.64
N LYS A 108 -0.29 16.28 8.96
CA LYS A 108 -1.38 15.48 8.42
C LYS A 108 -1.27 15.40 6.89
N PRO A 109 -1.29 14.18 6.30
CA PRO A 109 -1.16 14.02 4.86
C PRO A 109 -2.27 14.79 4.15
N LYS A 110 -1.89 15.55 3.11
CA LYS A 110 -2.86 16.20 2.23
C LYS A 110 -3.08 15.27 1.05
N PHE A 111 -4.28 14.73 0.94
CA PHE A 111 -4.61 13.83 -0.17
C PHE A 111 -4.53 14.60 -1.50
N PRO A 112 -3.93 14.00 -2.54
CA PRO A 112 -3.84 14.63 -3.84
C PRO A 112 -5.22 14.75 -4.47
N ALA A 113 -5.50 15.90 -5.08
CA ALA A 113 -6.62 16.03 -6.01
C ALA A 113 -6.21 15.38 -7.34
N ILE A 114 -6.63 14.13 -7.57
CA ILE A 114 -6.28 13.41 -8.79
C ILE A 114 -7.16 13.91 -9.94
N VAL A 115 -6.53 14.65 -10.85
CA VAL A 115 -7.18 15.08 -12.10
C VAL A 115 -7.03 13.96 -13.13
N TRP A 116 -8.13 13.30 -13.44
CA TRP A 116 -8.20 12.29 -14.48
C TRP A 116 -8.42 12.99 -15.82
N ARG A 117 -7.42 12.92 -16.71
CA ARG A 117 -7.52 13.43 -18.08
C ARG A 117 -7.63 12.24 -19.01
N ASP A 118 -8.74 12.21 -19.74
CA ASP A 118 -9.12 11.07 -20.55
C ASP A 118 -9.01 9.76 -19.76
N ASP A 119 -9.14 8.65 -20.47
CA ASP A 119 -9.23 7.31 -19.89
C ASP A 119 -7.84 6.73 -19.56
N GLU A 120 -6.89 7.62 -19.22
CA GLU A 120 -5.47 7.38 -18.96
C GLU A 120 -5.13 7.43 -17.48
N LYS A 121 -4.19 6.57 -17.07
CA LYS A 121 -3.69 6.49 -15.69
C LYS A 121 -2.63 7.58 -15.48
N PRO A 122 -2.74 8.44 -14.44
CA PRO A 122 -1.68 9.35 -14.07
C PRO A 122 -0.35 8.63 -13.81
N LEU A 123 0.77 9.32 -14.00
CA LEU A 123 2.09 8.81 -13.62
C LEU A 123 2.29 8.98 -12.12
N LEU A 124 2.95 8.01 -11.48
CA LEU A 124 3.34 8.12 -10.06
C LEU A 124 4.23 9.36 -9.80
N SER A 125 5.06 9.72 -10.76
CA SER A 125 5.91 10.92 -10.70
C SER A 125 5.12 12.22 -10.55
N SER A 126 3.85 12.26 -10.97
CA SER A 126 3.00 13.46 -10.81
C SER A 126 2.65 13.78 -9.36
N PHE A 127 2.77 12.80 -8.45
CA PHE A 127 2.52 12.98 -7.02
C PHE A 127 3.78 13.35 -6.23
N VAL A 128 4.94 13.44 -6.89
CA VAL A 128 6.20 13.83 -6.26
C VAL A 128 6.24 15.36 -6.08
N GLY A 129 6.55 15.78 -4.85
CA GLY A 129 6.67 17.18 -4.46
C GLY A 129 7.69 17.37 -3.34
N SER A 130 7.83 18.58 -2.82
CA SER A 130 8.91 18.91 -1.88
C SER A 130 8.88 18.06 -0.61
N LYS A 131 7.72 17.54 -0.21
CA LYS A 131 7.62 16.67 0.96
C LYS A 131 8.03 15.22 0.71
N SER A 132 8.24 14.83 -0.55
CA SER A 132 8.79 13.52 -0.92
C SER A 132 10.20 13.27 -0.36
N TRP A 133 10.89 14.34 0.07
CA TRP A 133 12.16 14.26 0.77
C TRP A 133 12.03 13.81 2.24
N LEU A 134 10.82 13.74 2.82
CA LEU A 134 10.60 13.43 4.23
C LEU A 134 11.23 12.09 4.65
N LEU A 135 11.05 11.03 3.85
CA LEU A 135 11.63 9.71 4.12
C LEU A 135 13.15 9.80 4.34
N PHE A 136 13.84 10.50 3.45
CA PHE A 136 15.30 10.60 3.48
C PHE A 136 15.78 11.43 4.67
N ASN A 137 15.05 12.48 5.05
CA ASN A 137 15.33 13.26 6.27
C ASN A 137 15.17 12.39 7.52
N LEU A 138 14.09 11.60 7.62
CA LEU A 138 13.83 10.72 8.76
C LEU A 138 14.90 9.63 8.90
N LEU A 139 15.45 9.14 7.79
CA LEU A 139 16.51 8.13 7.76
C LEU A 139 17.93 8.70 7.91
N LYS A 140 18.06 10.02 8.06
CA LYS A 140 19.33 10.75 8.11
C LYS A 140 20.20 10.47 6.89
N LEU A 141 19.58 10.51 5.71
CA LEU A 141 20.22 10.27 4.42
C LEU A 141 20.39 11.56 3.62
N GLU A 142 20.17 12.75 4.19
CA GLU A 142 20.24 14.01 3.46
C GLU A 142 21.57 14.16 2.71
N GLY A 143 21.49 14.50 1.42
CA GLY A 143 22.68 14.63 0.57
C GLY A 143 23.15 13.30 -0.06
N LYS A 144 22.63 12.16 0.37
CA LYS A 144 23.10 10.83 -0.05
C LYS A 144 22.21 10.14 -1.09
N GLN A 145 21.64 10.93 -2.00
CA GLN A 145 20.77 10.43 -3.08
C GLN A 145 21.40 10.62 -4.46
N GLU A 146 22.73 10.54 -4.54
CA GLU A 146 23.44 10.60 -5.83
C GLU A 146 22.97 9.51 -6.80
N TRP A 147 22.50 8.38 -6.26
CA TRP A 147 21.91 7.30 -7.03
C TRP A 147 20.69 7.74 -7.86
N LEU A 148 19.96 8.79 -7.47
CA LEU A 148 18.84 9.32 -8.27
C LEU A 148 19.28 9.87 -9.64
N ASN A 149 20.56 10.22 -9.80
CA ASN A 149 21.12 10.68 -11.08
C ASN A 149 21.54 9.55 -12.02
N ILE A 150 21.38 8.30 -11.58
CA ILE A 150 21.84 7.12 -12.30
C ILE A 150 20.59 6.30 -12.68
N PRO A 151 20.62 5.55 -13.80
CA PRO A 151 19.53 4.66 -14.16
C PRO A 151 19.15 3.70 -13.01
N SER A 152 17.84 3.49 -12.82
CA SER A 152 17.31 2.76 -11.67
C SER A 152 17.71 1.29 -11.61
N GLU A 153 18.17 0.73 -12.73
CA GLU A 153 18.79 -0.58 -12.84
C GLU A 153 19.98 -0.72 -11.88
N HIS A 154 20.69 0.36 -11.57
CA HIS A 154 21.93 0.33 -10.79
C HIS A 154 21.76 0.78 -9.34
N TRP A 155 20.56 1.22 -8.92
CA TRP A 155 20.35 1.76 -7.57
C TRP A 155 20.67 0.75 -6.46
N HIS A 156 20.46 -0.54 -6.71
CA HIS A 156 20.78 -1.62 -5.77
C HIS A 156 22.27 -1.69 -5.37
N ASN A 157 23.16 -1.01 -6.10
CA ASN A 157 24.59 -0.95 -5.77
C ASN A 157 24.91 0.10 -4.69
N PHE A 158 23.98 1.01 -4.39
CA PHE A 158 24.22 2.11 -3.46
C PHE A 158 23.76 1.77 -2.04
N GLU A 159 24.62 2.01 -1.06
CA GLU A 159 24.34 1.66 0.33
C GLU A 159 23.17 2.46 0.91
N ASP A 160 23.08 3.75 0.59
CA ASP A 160 21.98 4.61 1.04
C ASP A 160 20.63 4.19 0.43
N PHE A 161 20.64 3.67 -0.81
CA PHE A 161 19.45 3.06 -1.42
C PHE A 161 19.06 1.78 -0.68
N LYS A 162 20.00 0.87 -0.42
CA LYS A 162 19.73 -0.37 0.32
C LYS A 162 19.18 -0.08 1.72
N LYS A 163 19.73 0.91 2.41
CA LYS A 163 19.24 1.33 3.74
C LYS A 163 17.80 1.83 3.69
N ALA A 164 17.46 2.67 2.70
CA ALA A 164 16.10 3.15 2.51
C ALA A 164 15.14 2.02 2.09
N LYS A 165 15.56 1.15 1.17
CA LYS A 165 14.80 -0.04 0.75
C LYS A 165 14.49 -0.95 1.94
N HIS A 166 15.50 -1.31 2.72
CA HIS A 166 15.33 -2.15 3.90
C HIS A 166 14.32 -1.56 4.88
N PHE A 167 14.34 -0.23 5.09
CA PHE A 167 13.35 0.45 5.91
C PHE A 167 11.93 0.31 5.33
N VAL A 168 11.75 0.58 4.03
CA VAL A 168 10.43 0.51 3.38
C VAL A 168 9.89 -0.93 3.36
N ASP A 169 10.74 -1.91 3.09
CA ASP A 169 10.37 -3.34 3.11
C ASP A 169 10.01 -3.82 4.52
N SER A 170 10.60 -3.22 5.55
CA SER A 170 10.28 -3.49 6.97
C SER A 170 9.11 -2.66 7.50
N PHE A 171 8.68 -1.65 6.75
CA PHE A 171 7.57 -0.80 7.16
C PHE A 171 6.29 -1.63 7.04
N LEU A 172 5.58 -1.78 8.15
CA LEU A 172 4.32 -2.49 8.13
C LEU A 172 3.24 -1.50 7.70
N CYS A 173 2.47 -1.84 6.66
CA CYS A 173 1.15 -1.24 6.38
C CYS A 173 0.16 -1.60 7.51
N THR A 174 0.45 -1.18 8.74
CA THR A 174 -0.24 -1.60 9.96
C THR A 174 -1.69 -1.18 9.94
N ASN A 175 -2.02 -0.01 9.40
CA ASN A 175 -3.40 0.46 9.42
C ASN A 175 -4.30 -0.41 8.55
N ASP A 176 -3.94 -0.64 7.29
CA ASP A 176 -4.76 -1.47 6.41
C ASP A 176 -4.81 -2.92 6.92
N SER A 177 -3.70 -3.43 7.45
CA SER A 177 -3.65 -4.80 8.01
C SER A 177 -4.47 -4.93 9.29
N ALA A 178 -4.49 -3.90 10.14
CA ALA A 178 -5.28 -3.85 11.38
C ALA A 178 -6.77 -3.61 11.09
N GLU A 179 -7.12 -2.67 10.22
CA GLU A 179 -8.50 -2.44 9.76
C GLU A 179 -9.07 -3.72 9.13
N ARG A 180 -8.26 -4.44 8.33
CA ARG A 180 -8.65 -5.75 7.77
C ARG A 180 -8.77 -6.82 8.83
N GLY A 181 -7.84 -6.91 9.78
CA GLY A 181 -7.92 -7.85 10.90
C GLY A 181 -9.17 -7.64 11.74
N ILE A 182 -9.52 -6.38 12.01
CA ILE A 182 -10.74 -6.00 12.74
C ILE A 182 -11.99 -6.33 11.91
N LYS A 183 -11.99 -6.04 10.60
CA LYS A 183 -13.13 -6.38 9.74
C LYS A 183 -13.35 -7.90 9.67
N LEU A 184 -12.28 -8.67 9.48
CA LEU A 184 -12.31 -10.14 9.50
C LEU A 184 -12.85 -10.68 10.83
N ILE A 185 -12.36 -10.20 11.98
CA ILE A 185 -12.84 -10.68 13.29
C ILE A 185 -14.29 -10.23 13.56
N THR A 186 -14.70 -9.07 13.03
CA THR A 186 -16.07 -8.56 13.15
C THR A 186 -17.04 -9.40 12.32
N ASP A 187 -16.73 -9.60 11.04
CA ASP A 187 -17.54 -10.44 10.15
C ASP A 187 -17.60 -11.89 10.65
N TYR A 188 -16.47 -12.39 11.19
CA TYR A 188 -16.40 -13.68 11.90
C TYR A 188 -17.35 -13.76 13.09
N LYS A 189 -17.27 -12.77 14.00
CA LYS A 189 -18.13 -12.68 15.17
C LYS A 189 -19.61 -12.67 14.75
N ASP A 190 -19.95 -11.89 13.73
CA ASP A 190 -21.33 -11.75 13.25
C ASP A 190 -21.84 -13.01 12.51
N SER A 191 -20.94 -13.86 11.99
CA SER A 191 -21.28 -15.12 11.31
C SER A 191 -21.48 -16.34 12.22
N CYS A 192 -20.99 -16.30 13.48
CA CYS A 192 -21.12 -17.40 14.44
C CYS A 192 -22.30 -17.17 15.40
N PHE A 193 -23.05 -18.23 15.74
CA PHE A 193 -24.29 -18.13 16.52
C PHE A 193 -24.09 -18.14 18.04
N GLY A 194 -22.85 -18.33 18.52
CA GLY A 194 -22.54 -18.40 19.95
C GLY A 194 -21.07 -18.21 20.30
N ILE A 195 -20.77 -18.03 21.59
CA ILE A 195 -19.40 -17.81 22.10
C ILE A 195 -18.55 -19.08 21.95
N GLU A 196 -19.11 -20.25 22.23
CA GLU A 196 -18.39 -21.53 22.16
C GLU A 196 -17.88 -21.83 20.74
N GLU A 197 -18.70 -21.59 19.72
CA GLU A 197 -18.32 -21.74 18.31
C GLU A 197 -17.19 -20.77 17.94
N ARG A 198 -17.25 -19.52 18.43
CA ARG A 198 -16.21 -18.52 18.22
C ARG A 198 -14.89 -18.89 18.90
N GLU A 199 -14.93 -19.48 20.08
CA GLU A 199 -13.74 -19.91 20.80
C GLU A 199 -13.10 -21.14 20.16
N TYR A 200 -13.92 -22.13 19.77
CA TYR A 200 -13.46 -23.34 19.11
C TYR A 200 -12.75 -23.03 17.79
N LEU A 201 -13.36 -22.24 16.92
CA LEU A 201 -12.76 -21.87 15.63
C LEU A 201 -11.51 -20.99 15.79
N ALA A 202 -11.46 -20.09 16.78
CA ALA A 202 -10.25 -19.33 17.08
C ALA A 202 -9.08 -20.24 17.47
N GLN A 203 -9.34 -21.27 18.28
CA GLN A 203 -8.35 -22.29 18.63
C GLN A 203 -7.89 -23.09 17.39
N VAL A 204 -8.81 -23.44 16.48
CA VAL A 204 -8.47 -24.12 15.21
C VAL A 204 -7.57 -23.25 14.32
N VAL A 205 -7.89 -21.96 14.17
CA VAL A 205 -7.10 -21.01 13.38
C VAL A 205 -5.71 -20.83 13.99
N GLU A 206 -5.61 -20.68 15.32
CA GLU A 206 -4.31 -20.52 15.97
C GLU A 206 -3.48 -21.79 15.86
N LYS A 207 -4.09 -22.97 16.04
CA LYS A 207 -3.43 -24.27 15.79
C LYS A 207 -2.86 -24.36 14.37
N HIS A 208 -3.63 -23.93 13.36
CA HIS A 208 -3.17 -23.87 11.97
C HIS A 208 -2.04 -22.86 11.75
N ARG A 209 -2.10 -21.68 12.39
CA ARG A 209 -1.02 -20.68 12.33
C ARG A 209 0.27 -21.19 12.97
N MET A 210 0.17 -21.87 14.11
CA MET A 210 1.32 -22.48 14.77
C MET A 210 1.93 -23.59 13.93
N SER A 211 1.11 -24.43 13.28
CA SER A 211 1.65 -25.43 12.34
C SER A 211 2.37 -24.80 11.16
N PHE A 212 1.88 -23.68 10.62
CA PHE A 212 2.55 -22.97 9.54
C PHE A 212 3.85 -22.27 9.97
N LYS A 213 3.90 -21.70 11.18
CA LYS A 213 5.11 -21.09 11.76
C LYS A 213 6.18 -22.13 12.09
N ALA A 214 5.79 -23.33 12.52
CA ALA A 214 6.73 -24.43 12.75
C ALA A 214 7.46 -24.84 11.46
N THR A 215 6.81 -24.71 10.30
CA THR A 215 7.42 -24.98 8.99
C THR A 215 8.34 -23.86 8.49
N SER A 216 8.19 -22.63 8.98
CA SER A 216 8.98 -21.46 8.56
C SER A 216 10.06 -21.02 9.57
N GLY A 217 10.18 -21.70 10.71
CA GLY A 217 11.06 -21.35 11.84
C GLY A 217 12.57 -21.57 11.65
N GLN A 218 13.07 -21.78 10.42
CA GLN A 218 14.51 -21.79 10.12
C GLN A 218 14.94 -20.50 9.38
N ALA A 219 14.62 -19.31 9.90
CA ALA A 219 15.30 -18.08 9.50
C ALA A 219 15.11 -16.96 10.55
N SER A 220 16.10 -16.87 11.45
CA SER A 220 16.61 -15.69 12.17
C SER A 220 15.66 -14.57 12.60
N GLY A 221 15.55 -14.39 13.92
CA GLY A 221 15.04 -13.18 14.55
C GLY A 221 16.11 -12.10 14.72
N GLN A 222 15.66 -10.84 14.75
CA GLN A 222 16.22 -9.75 15.55
C GLN A 222 15.16 -8.63 15.65
N ALA A 223 14.78 -8.29 16.88
CA ALA A 223 13.76 -7.29 17.18
C ALA A 223 14.38 -5.89 17.29
N TYR A 224 13.92 -4.95 16.47
CA TYR A 224 14.19 -3.51 16.66
C TYR A 224 12.92 -2.75 17.07
N ASN A 225 13.11 -1.82 17.99
CA ASN A 225 12.10 -1.26 18.88
C ASN A 225 11.18 -0.24 18.16
N LYS A 226 9.90 -0.62 17.97
CA LYS A 226 8.89 0.02 17.10
C LYS A 226 8.22 1.30 17.67
N LYS A 227 8.49 1.66 18.93
CA LYS A 227 7.57 2.53 19.71
C LYS A 227 7.62 4.05 19.45
N THR A 228 8.51 4.58 18.62
CA THR A 228 8.69 6.05 18.55
C THR A 228 8.05 6.73 17.33
N MET A 229 7.64 6.00 16.28
CA MET A 229 7.24 6.61 14.98
C MET A 229 5.78 6.37 14.56
N GLU A 230 5.04 5.46 15.20
CA GLU A 230 3.60 5.26 14.93
C GLU A 230 2.78 6.53 15.26
N SER A 231 3.28 7.44 16.11
CA SER A 231 2.63 8.70 16.48
C SER A 231 2.70 9.79 15.41
N VAL A 232 3.58 9.64 14.41
CA VAL A 232 3.85 10.66 13.39
C VAL A 232 2.96 10.50 12.16
N PHE A 233 2.49 9.28 11.88
CA PHE A 233 1.70 8.96 10.69
C PHE A 233 0.20 8.69 10.97
N HIS A 234 -0.24 8.75 12.23
CA HIS A 234 -1.63 8.40 12.63
C HIS A 234 -2.32 9.49 13.47
N LYS A 235 -2.38 10.72 12.98
CA LYS A 235 -3.28 11.77 13.51
C LYS A 235 -4.06 12.48 12.39
#